data_AF-A0A2V7XST5-F1
#
_entry.id   AF-A0A2V7XST5-F1
#
_cell.length_a   1.000
_cell.length_b   1.000
_cell.length_c   1.000
_cell.angle_alpha   90.00
_cell.angle_beta   90.00
_cell.angle_gamma   90.00
#
_symmetry.space_group_name_H-M   'P 1'
#
loop_
_entity.id
_entity.type
_entity.pdbx_description
1 polymer ?
#
loop_
_entity_poly.entity_id
_entity_poly.type
_entity_poly.pdbx_seq_one_letter_code
_entity_poly.pdbx_strand_id
1 'polypeptide(L)'
;MTNYVSRIVFAAFLLPGLLAAYAWRATPGTAVPLLVVWVLADALLASAIRLAAEWERAVVFRLGKLSSVKGPGLFLVIPMIDWVRMVDTRVQALQISRQQVITKDNVPVSIDGVLFFRVADAALAIVRVQDFHYAVSQYARTSLRDVIGQMSLDALLAEREKIEAAIGSHVEKDTRAWGLHV
;
A
#
# COMPACT_ATOMS: atom_id res chain seq x y z
N MET A 1 3.23 6.18 -5.93
CA MET A 1 3.67 6.60 -7.28
C MET A 1 3.45 8.10 -7.46
N THR A 2 4.36 8.76 -8.18
CA THR A 2 4.31 10.20 -8.50
C THR A 2 3.07 10.50 -9.34
N ASN A 3 2.28 11.50 -8.94
CA ASN A 3 1.08 11.96 -9.64
C ASN A 3 1.43 12.66 -10.98
N TYR A 4 1.92 11.92 -11.97
CA TYR A 4 2.29 12.49 -13.28
C TYR A 4 1.08 13.09 -13.99
N VAL A 5 -0.09 12.46 -13.87
CA VAL A 5 -1.34 12.97 -14.47
C VAL A 5 -1.69 14.35 -13.92
N SER A 6 -1.63 14.53 -12.60
CA SER A 6 -1.87 15.83 -11.96
C SER A 6 -0.90 16.91 -12.47
N ARG A 7 0.38 16.57 -12.63
CA ARG A 7 1.40 17.52 -13.13
C ARG A 7 1.20 17.86 -14.62
N ILE A 8 0.77 16.89 -15.43
CA ILE A 8 0.46 17.10 -16.85
C ILE A 8 -0.77 17.99 -16.99
N VAL A 9 -1.83 17.74 -16.22
CA VAL A 9 -3.03 18.57 -16.21
C VAL A 9 -2.68 20.00 -15.80
N PHE A 10 -1.93 20.18 -14.71
CA PHE A 10 -1.45 21.48 -14.29
C PHE A 10 -0.64 22.19 -15.38
N ALA A 11 0.35 21.52 -15.99
CA ALA A 11 1.14 22.13 -17.06
C ALA A 11 0.31 22.50 -18.31
N ALA A 12 -0.67 21.67 -18.66
CA ALA A 12 -1.54 21.89 -19.81
C ALA A 12 -2.46 23.10 -19.62
N PHE A 13 -2.99 23.29 -18.40
CA PHE A 13 -3.82 24.44 -18.10
C PHE A 13 -2.97 25.70 -17.87
N LEU A 14 -1.78 25.60 -17.25
CA LEU A 14 -0.87 26.71 -16.91
C LEU A 14 -0.49 27.61 -18.11
N LEU A 15 -0.26 27.02 -19.28
CA LEU A 15 0.12 27.76 -20.50
C LEU A 15 -0.97 28.73 -21.01
N PRO A 16 -2.24 28.31 -21.21
CA PRO A 16 -3.35 29.20 -21.55
C PRO A 16 -3.53 30.38 -20.60
N GLY A 17 -3.39 30.19 -19.28
CA GLY A 17 -3.56 31.29 -18.33
C GLY A 17 -2.40 32.27 -18.33
N LEU A 18 -1.17 31.81 -18.59
CA LEU A 18 -0.04 32.72 -18.83
C LEU A 18 -0.23 33.55 -20.12
N LEU A 19 -0.75 32.93 -21.19
CA LEU A 19 -1.06 33.64 -22.44
C LEU A 19 -2.18 34.68 -22.26
N ALA A 20 -3.24 34.32 -21.51
CA ALA A 20 -4.32 35.24 -21.18
C ALA A 20 -3.81 36.43 -20.34
N ALA A 21 -2.95 36.17 -19.36
CA ALA A 21 -2.33 37.22 -18.56
C ALA A 21 -1.40 38.12 -19.39
N TYR A 22 -0.65 37.54 -20.33
CA TYR A 22 0.17 38.30 -21.27
C TYR A 22 -0.66 39.22 -22.18
N ALA A 23 -1.82 38.74 -22.65
CA ALA A 23 -2.76 39.54 -23.43
C ALA A 23 -3.36 40.72 -22.63
N TRP A 24 -3.54 40.56 -21.31
CA TRP A 24 -4.02 41.61 -20.40
C TRP A 24 -2.94 42.55 -19.83
N ARG A 25 -1.74 42.57 -20.43
CA ARG A 25 -0.63 43.46 -20.05
C ARG A 25 -1.02 44.95 -19.90
N ALA A 26 -2.07 45.41 -20.58
CA ALA A 26 -2.53 46.80 -20.56
C ALA A 26 -3.09 47.28 -19.20
N THR A 27 -3.47 46.38 -18.27
CA THR A 27 -3.98 46.73 -16.94
C THR A 27 -3.28 45.93 -15.83
N PRO A 28 -2.06 46.34 -15.43
CA PRO A 28 -1.23 45.54 -14.52
C PRO A 28 -1.83 45.37 -13.11
N GLY A 29 -2.68 46.30 -12.65
CA GLY A 29 -3.28 46.24 -11.31
C GLY A 29 -4.27 45.09 -11.10
N THR A 30 -5.01 44.68 -12.13
CA THR A 30 -6.01 43.60 -12.07
C THR A 30 -5.48 42.27 -12.59
N ALA A 31 -4.48 42.30 -13.49
CA ALA A 31 -3.95 41.09 -14.12
C ALA A 31 -3.23 40.15 -13.12
N VAL A 32 -2.43 40.71 -12.20
CA VAL A 32 -1.65 39.95 -11.21
C VAL A 32 -2.53 39.12 -10.25
N PRO A 33 -3.53 39.69 -9.54
CA PRO A 33 -4.36 38.92 -8.62
C PRO A 33 -5.19 37.86 -9.36
N LEU A 34 -5.64 38.14 -10.58
CA LEU A 34 -6.44 37.21 -11.37
C LEU A 34 -5.62 36.00 -11.83
N LEU A 35 -4.35 36.20 -12.20
CA LEU A 35 -3.40 35.13 -12.47
C LEU A 35 -3.17 34.27 -11.22
N VAL A 36 -2.95 34.89 -10.06
CA VAL A 36 -2.72 34.14 -8.80
C VAL A 36 -3.93 33.26 -8.45
N VAL A 37 -5.15 33.81 -8.52
CA VAL A 37 -6.37 33.03 -8.28
C VAL A 37 -6.50 31.90 -9.30
N TRP A 38 -6.19 32.15 -10.57
CA TRP A 38 -6.28 31.15 -11.62
C TRP A 38 -5.27 30.01 -11.43
N VAL A 39 -4.01 30.32 -11.10
CA VAL A 39 -2.99 29.30 -10.82
C VAL A 39 -3.37 28.46 -9.60
N LEU A 40 -3.93 29.09 -8.57
CA LEU A 40 -4.43 28.37 -7.38
C LEU A 40 -5.61 27.46 -7.72
N ALA A 41 -6.57 27.95 -8.51
CA ALA A 41 -7.72 27.15 -8.95
C ALA A 41 -7.28 25.97 -9.82
N ASP A 42 -6.33 26.21 -10.74
CA ASP A 42 -5.76 25.17 -11.59
C ASP A 42 -4.99 24.12 -10.78
N ALA A 43 -4.16 24.53 -9.83
CA ALA A 43 -3.46 23.62 -8.94
C ALA A 43 -4.45 22.73 -8.15
N LEU A 44 -5.56 23.30 -7.69
CA LEU A 44 -6.59 22.56 -6.98
C LEU A 44 -7.27 21.54 -7.91
N LEU A 45 -7.74 21.96 -9.10
CA LEU A 45 -8.37 21.09 -10.09
C LEU A 45 -7.43 19.96 -10.55
N ALA A 46 -6.17 20.28 -10.84
CA ALA A 46 -5.18 19.31 -11.25
C ALA A 46 -4.87 18.29 -10.15
N SER A 47 -4.87 18.70 -8.88
CA SER A 47 -4.63 17.80 -7.74
C SER A 47 -5.80 16.87 -7.42
N ALA A 48 -7.00 17.19 -7.90
CA ALA A 48 -8.19 16.36 -7.75
C ALA A 48 -8.17 15.08 -8.59
N ILE A 49 -7.44 15.10 -9.71
CA ILE A 49 -7.36 13.96 -10.63
C ILE A 49 -6.22 13.04 -10.20
N ARG A 50 -6.55 11.79 -9.86
CA ARG A 50 -5.59 10.74 -9.54
C ARG A 50 -5.79 9.53 -10.44
N LEU A 51 -4.67 8.84 -10.69
CA LEU A 51 -4.64 7.61 -11.47
C LEU A 51 -4.09 6.50 -10.57
N ALA A 52 -4.84 5.40 -10.43
CA ALA A 52 -4.35 4.16 -9.84
C ALA A 52 -3.97 3.19 -10.96
N ALA A 53 -2.83 2.51 -10.81
CA ALA A 53 -2.48 1.40 -11.68
C ALA A 53 -3.40 0.19 -11.46
N GLU A 54 -3.43 -0.76 -12.41
CA GLU A 54 -4.27 -1.98 -12.31
C GLU A 54 -4.01 -2.77 -11.02
N TRP A 55 -2.75 -2.82 -10.60
CA TRP A 55 -2.29 -3.50 -9.39
C TRP A 55 -2.44 -2.66 -8.11
N GLU A 56 -2.95 -1.44 -8.20
CA GLU A 56 -3.12 -0.56 -7.05
C GLU A 56 -4.61 -0.38 -6.72
N ARG A 57 -4.91 -0.36 -5.43
CA ARG A 57 -6.22 0.04 -4.91
C ARG A 57 -6.06 1.28 -4.05
N ALA A 58 -6.89 2.28 -4.34
CA ALA A 58 -6.86 3.56 -3.65
C ALA A 58 -7.90 3.55 -2.52
N VAL A 59 -7.42 3.50 -1.29
CA VAL A 59 -8.25 3.63 -0.08
C VAL A 59 -8.42 5.11 0.21
N VAL A 60 -9.65 5.61 0.07
CA VAL A 60 -9.98 7.03 0.25
C VAL A 60 -10.61 7.25 1.62
N PHE A 61 -9.97 8.12 2.41
CA PHE A 61 -10.47 8.60 3.69
C PHE A 61 -10.99 10.02 3.52
N ARG A 62 -12.18 10.30 4.04
CA ARG A 62 -12.78 11.63 4.05
C ARG A 62 -13.02 12.04 5.48
N LEU A 63 -12.42 13.16 5.91
CA LEU A 63 -12.55 13.68 7.28
C LEU A 63 -12.28 12.60 8.36
N GLY A 64 -11.28 11.75 8.13
CA GLY A 64 -10.89 10.67 9.06
C GLY A 64 -11.74 9.40 9.02
N LYS A 65 -12.79 9.34 8.20
CA LYS A 65 -13.61 8.12 8.00
C LYS A 65 -13.26 7.44 6.69
N LEU A 66 -13.33 6.10 6.67
CA LEU A 66 -13.25 5.33 5.43
C LEU A 66 -14.46 5.68 4.56
N SER A 67 -14.20 6.25 3.38
CA SER A 67 -15.25 6.67 2.44
C SER A 67 -15.51 5.56 1.41
N SER A 68 -14.48 5.15 0.69
CA SER A 68 -14.59 4.14 -0.36
C SER A 68 -13.21 3.60 -0.72
N VAL A 69 -13.16 2.34 -1.15
CA VAL A 69 -12.04 1.82 -1.94
C VAL A 69 -12.33 2.10 -3.41
N LYS A 70 -11.42 2.78 -4.09
CA LYS A 70 -11.49 3.03 -5.53
C LYS A 70 -10.64 1.99 -6.25
N GLY A 71 -11.22 1.44 -7.32
CA GLY A 71 -10.56 0.51 -8.22
C GLY A 71 -9.50 1.19 -9.10
N PRO A 72 -8.85 0.43 -9.98
CA PRO A 72 -7.84 0.94 -10.89
C PRO A 72 -8.45 1.92 -11.90
N GLY A 73 -7.59 2.79 -12.46
CA GLY A 73 -7.99 3.81 -13.41
C GLY A 73 -8.08 5.20 -12.81
N LEU A 74 -8.72 6.11 -13.55
CA LEU A 74 -8.81 7.53 -13.22
C LEU A 74 -9.96 7.77 -12.25
N PHE A 75 -9.68 8.41 -11.13
CA PHE A 75 -10.69 8.77 -10.14
C PHE A 75 -10.46 10.18 -9.60
N LEU A 76 -11.57 10.80 -9.20
CA LEU A 76 -11.60 12.15 -8.64
C LEU A 76 -11.57 12.07 -7.11
N VAL A 77 -10.73 12.89 -6.52
CA VAL A 77 -10.66 13.11 -5.07
C VAL A 77 -10.74 14.59 -4.77
N ILE A 78 -11.31 14.95 -3.63
CA ILE A 78 -11.37 16.35 -3.23
C ILE A 78 -10.04 16.68 -2.54
N PRO A 79 -9.15 17.46 -3.19
CA PRO A 79 -7.90 17.87 -2.55
C PRO A 79 -8.22 18.65 -1.28
N MET A 80 -7.37 18.52 -0.25
CA MET A 80 -7.53 19.08 1.11
C MET A 80 -8.42 18.26 2.06
N ILE A 81 -9.51 17.66 1.60
CA ILE A 81 -10.43 16.90 2.47
C ILE A 81 -10.16 15.39 2.41
N ASP A 82 -9.87 14.87 1.22
CA ASP A 82 -9.69 13.45 0.98
C ASP A 82 -8.21 13.06 1.12
N TRP A 83 -7.96 12.02 1.92
CA TRP A 83 -6.65 11.37 2.06
C TRP A 83 -6.68 10.04 1.33
N VAL A 84 -5.70 9.80 0.47
CA VAL A 84 -5.66 8.59 -0.37
C VAL A 84 -4.42 7.79 -0.01
N ARG A 85 -4.62 6.51 0.33
CA ARG A 85 -3.53 5.54 0.51
C ARG A 85 -3.64 4.48 -0.58
N MET A 86 -2.60 4.37 -1.40
CA MET A 86 -2.49 3.36 -2.45
C MET A 86 -1.90 2.09 -1.85
N VAL A 87 -2.51 0.94 -2.18
CA VAL A 87 -2.07 -0.38 -1.71
C VAL A 87 -1.90 -1.29 -2.93
N ASP A 88 -0.76 -1.97 -2.98
CA ASP A 88 -0.47 -2.95 -4.01
C ASP A 88 -1.18 -4.28 -3.71
N THR A 89 -1.93 -4.79 -4.68
CA THR A 89 -2.66 -6.06 -4.57
C THR A 89 -1.88 -7.25 -5.15
N ARG A 90 -0.67 -7.04 -5.67
CA ARG A 90 0.19 -8.13 -6.16
C ARG A 90 0.70 -8.99 -5.01
N VAL A 91 1.13 -10.19 -5.38
CA VAL A 91 1.88 -11.07 -4.48
C VAL A 91 3.21 -10.39 -4.15
N GLN A 92 3.47 -10.24 -2.86
CA GLN A 92 4.66 -9.66 -2.29
C GLN A 92 5.43 -10.74 -1.55
N ALA A 93 6.76 -10.71 -1.68
CA ALA A 93 7.66 -11.59 -0.96
C ALA A 93 8.14 -10.89 0.32
N LEU A 94 7.91 -11.52 1.47
CA LEU A 94 8.41 -11.08 2.77
C LEU A 94 9.50 -12.03 3.23
N GLN A 95 10.70 -11.51 3.40
CA GLN A 95 11.79 -12.29 3.95
C GLN A 95 11.64 -12.44 5.46
N ILE A 96 11.71 -13.67 5.93
CA ILE A 96 11.74 -13.98 7.34
C ILE A 96 13.20 -14.10 7.75
N SER A 97 13.62 -13.21 8.65
CA SER A 97 14.97 -13.20 9.20
C SER A 97 15.31 -14.54 9.86
N ARG A 98 16.56 -14.97 9.72
CA ARG A 98 17.07 -16.20 10.35
C ARG A 98 16.81 -16.20 11.85
N GLN A 99 16.33 -17.34 12.35
CA GLN A 99 16.08 -17.58 13.77
C GLN A 99 16.72 -18.90 14.21
N GLN A 100 17.21 -18.93 15.44
CA GLN A 100 17.67 -20.16 16.08
C GLN A 100 16.53 -20.72 16.95
N VAL A 101 16.16 -21.97 16.70
CA VAL A 101 15.07 -22.67 17.38
C VAL A 101 15.55 -24.04 17.82
N ILE A 102 15.07 -24.52 18.96
CA ILE A 102 15.34 -25.87 19.45
C ILE A 102 14.16 -26.76 19.03
N THR A 103 14.48 -27.89 18.40
CA THR A 103 13.50 -28.90 17.95
C THR A 103 13.00 -29.76 19.11
N LYS A 104 11.99 -30.60 18.85
CA LYS A 104 11.45 -31.53 19.85
C LYS A 104 12.51 -32.46 20.44
N ASP A 105 13.54 -32.81 19.67
CA ASP A 105 14.63 -33.71 20.08
C ASP A 105 15.80 -32.96 20.73
N ASN A 106 15.58 -31.70 21.14
CA ASN A 106 16.59 -30.85 21.78
C ASN A 106 17.81 -30.54 20.90
N VAL A 107 17.65 -30.58 19.58
CA VAL A 107 18.70 -30.19 18.62
C VAL A 107 18.50 -28.73 18.22
N PRO A 108 19.53 -27.86 18.34
CA PRO A 108 19.47 -26.49 17.88
C PRO A 108 19.56 -26.42 16.35
N VAL A 109 18.63 -25.71 15.73
CA VAL A 109 18.58 -25.54 14.27
C VAL A 109 18.42 -24.05 13.94
N SER A 110 19.07 -23.60 12.87
CA SER A 110 18.90 -22.25 12.33
C SER A 110 18.08 -22.30 11.06
N ILE A 111 17.01 -21.53 11.01
CA ILE A 111 16.03 -21.56 9.91
C ILE A 111 15.71 -20.15 9.42
N ASP A 112 15.53 -20.03 8.12
CA ASP A 112 15.11 -18.82 7.41
C ASP A 112 14.14 -19.20 6.29
N GLY A 113 13.40 -18.22 5.76
CA GLY A 113 12.37 -18.49 4.76
C GLY A 113 11.79 -17.23 4.13
N VAL A 114 10.96 -17.43 3.11
CA VAL A 114 10.26 -16.36 2.41
C VAL A 114 8.76 -16.67 2.42
N LEU A 115 7.96 -15.71 2.86
CA LEU A 115 6.51 -15.79 2.83
C LEU A 115 5.99 -14.99 1.64
N PHE A 116 5.19 -15.63 0.79
CA PHE A 116 4.45 -14.94 -0.25
C PHE A 116 3.06 -14.60 0.28
N PHE A 117 2.63 -13.35 0.11
CA PHE A 117 1.28 -12.94 0.47
C PHE A 117 0.80 -11.82 -0.43
N ARG A 118 -0.51 -11.64 -0.57
CA ARG A 118 -1.13 -10.53 -1.30
C ARG A 118 -2.21 -9.87 -0.47
N VAL A 119 -2.48 -8.59 -0.74
CA VAL A 119 -3.61 -7.89 -0.14
C VAL A 119 -4.88 -8.26 -0.93
N ALA A 120 -5.82 -8.95 -0.26
CA ALA A 120 -7.12 -9.29 -0.82
C ALA A 120 -8.14 -8.17 -0.60
N ASP A 121 -8.12 -7.52 0.56
CA ASP A 121 -8.95 -6.34 0.88
C ASP A 121 -8.08 -5.18 1.38
N ALA A 122 -7.95 -4.15 0.54
CA ALA A 122 -7.14 -2.97 0.83
C ALA A 122 -7.72 -2.10 1.95
N ALA A 123 -9.05 -2.06 2.15
CA ALA A 123 -9.64 -1.30 3.24
C ALA A 123 -9.28 -1.93 4.58
N LEU A 124 -9.45 -3.24 4.70
CA LEU A 124 -9.11 -3.97 5.93
C LEU A 124 -7.62 -3.89 6.24
N ALA A 125 -6.76 -4.04 5.23
CA ALA A 125 -5.30 -4.01 5.42
C ALA A 125 -4.79 -2.67 5.98
N ILE A 126 -5.43 -1.55 5.60
CA ILE A 126 -5.03 -0.21 6.07
C ILE A 126 -5.72 0.18 7.38
N VAL A 127 -6.96 -0.25 7.61
CA VAL A 127 -7.74 0.17 8.79
C VAL A 127 -7.42 -0.70 10.01
N ARG A 128 -7.19 -1.99 9.82
CA ARG A 128 -7.03 -2.94 10.94
C ARG A 128 -5.59 -3.08 11.44
N VAL A 129 -4.61 -2.76 10.60
CA VAL A 129 -3.19 -2.88 10.96
C VAL A 129 -2.43 -1.65 10.51
N GLN A 130 -1.59 -1.11 11.39
CA GLN A 130 -0.77 0.06 11.08
C GLN A 130 0.29 -0.24 10.00
N ASP A 131 1.05 -1.31 10.23
CA ASP A 131 2.06 -1.86 9.32
C ASP A 131 1.84 -3.36 9.19
N PHE A 132 1.14 -3.75 8.13
CA PHE A 132 0.83 -5.14 7.88
C PHE A 132 2.07 -5.95 7.45
N HIS A 133 3.07 -5.34 6.79
CA HIS A 133 4.32 -6.03 6.46
C HIS A 133 5.06 -6.45 7.74
N TYR A 134 5.18 -5.51 8.68
CA TYR A 134 5.79 -5.79 9.97
C TYR A 134 4.99 -6.83 10.75
N ALA A 135 3.67 -6.67 10.86
CA ALA A 135 2.82 -7.59 11.60
C ALA A 135 2.92 -9.02 11.03
N VAL A 136 2.75 -9.21 9.72
CA VAL A 136 2.89 -10.52 9.06
C VAL A 136 4.28 -11.11 9.31
N SER A 137 5.34 -10.30 9.29
CA SER A 137 6.70 -10.79 9.56
C SER A 137 6.83 -11.36 10.97
N GLN A 138 6.20 -10.73 11.98
CA GLN A 138 6.24 -11.23 13.35
C GLN A 138 5.43 -12.51 13.49
N TYR A 139 4.23 -12.57 12.90
CA TYR A 139 3.39 -13.77 12.96
C TYR A 139 4.05 -14.96 12.24
N ALA A 140 4.69 -14.71 11.10
CA ALA A 140 5.45 -15.74 10.40
C ALA A 140 6.62 -16.25 11.24
N ARG A 141 7.34 -15.36 11.94
CA ARG A 141 8.43 -15.75 12.86
C ARG A 141 7.94 -16.61 14.02
N THR A 142 6.83 -16.23 14.64
CA THR A 142 6.21 -16.99 15.74
C THR A 142 5.72 -18.34 15.24
N SER A 143 5.01 -18.37 14.11
CA SER A 143 4.50 -19.62 13.51
C SER A 143 5.63 -20.58 13.14
N LEU A 144 6.73 -20.09 12.58
CA LEU A 144 7.93 -20.89 12.32
C LEU A 144 8.49 -21.50 13.61
N ARG A 145 8.64 -20.69 14.66
CA ARG A 145 9.16 -21.17 15.95
C ARG A 145 8.26 -22.24 16.55
N ASP A 146 6.95 -22.04 16.51
CA ASP A 146 5.96 -22.94 17.10
C ASP A 146 5.90 -24.28 16.37
N VAL A 147 5.86 -24.25 15.03
CA VAL A 147 5.83 -25.48 14.21
C VAL A 147 7.14 -26.26 14.37
N ILE A 148 8.29 -25.60 14.30
CA ILE A 148 9.60 -26.27 14.41
C ILE A 148 9.85 -26.83 15.80
N GLY A 149 9.44 -26.13 16.86
CA GLY A 149 9.55 -26.61 18.23
C GLY A 149 8.75 -27.89 18.51
N GLN A 150 7.70 -28.15 17.72
CA GLN A 150 6.86 -29.34 17.84
C GLN A 150 7.33 -30.53 16.98
N MET A 151 8.30 -30.31 16.09
CA MET A 151 8.79 -31.32 15.14
C MET A 151 10.18 -31.84 15.52
N SER A 152 10.44 -33.10 15.14
CA SER A 152 11.78 -33.71 15.22
C SER A 152 12.68 -33.21 14.10
N LEU A 153 14.00 -33.31 14.27
CA LEU A 153 14.96 -32.90 13.23
C LEU A 153 14.73 -33.67 11.92
N ASP A 154 14.48 -34.98 12.02
CA ASP A 154 14.24 -35.84 10.85
C ASP A 154 12.98 -35.40 10.09
N ALA A 155 11.91 -35.02 10.78
CA ALA A 155 10.69 -34.54 10.15
C ALA A 155 10.91 -33.19 9.45
N LEU A 156 11.78 -32.32 9.97
CA LEU A 156 12.16 -31.07 9.29
C LEU A 156 12.85 -31.30 7.95
N LEU A 157 13.64 -32.37 7.85
CA LEU A 157 14.37 -32.72 6.64
C LEU A 157 13.51 -33.52 5.64
N ALA A 158 12.58 -34.34 6.13
CA ALA A 158 11.78 -35.24 5.31
C ALA A 158 10.43 -34.64 4.86
N GLU A 159 9.76 -33.82 5.70
CA GLU A 159 8.36 -33.40 5.52
C GLU A 159 8.21 -31.91 5.18
N ARG A 160 9.04 -31.38 4.27
CA ARG A 160 9.07 -29.95 3.93
C ARG A 160 7.70 -29.38 3.51
N GLU A 161 6.95 -30.09 2.67
CA GLU A 161 5.62 -29.63 2.20
C GLU A 161 4.62 -29.49 3.34
N LYS A 162 4.67 -30.41 4.32
CA LYS A 162 3.79 -30.38 5.49
C LYS A 162 4.12 -29.20 6.40
N ILE A 163 5.39 -28.86 6.51
CA ILE A 163 5.87 -27.68 7.28
C ILE A 163 5.38 -26.40 6.62
N GLU A 164 5.55 -26.28 5.30
CA GLU A 164 5.08 -25.15 4.51
C GLU A 164 3.55 -24.96 4.66
N ALA A 165 2.78 -26.05 4.56
CA ALA A 165 1.34 -26.02 4.74
C ALA A 165 0.91 -25.64 6.19
N ALA A 166 1.58 -26.18 7.20
CA ALA A 166 1.28 -25.88 8.60
C ALA A 166 1.57 -24.41 8.95
N ILE A 167 2.72 -23.88 8.54
CA ILE A 167 3.09 -22.48 8.75
C ILE A 167 2.14 -21.57 7.98
N GLY A 168 1.89 -21.86 6.70
CA GLY A 168 0.95 -21.09 5.87
C GLY A 168 -0.43 -21.01 6.51
N SER A 169 -0.97 -22.14 6.98
CA SER A 169 -2.28 -22.18 7.64
C SER A 169 -2.33 -21.40 8.96
N HIS A 170 -1.28 -21.46 9.79
CA HIS A 170 -1.22 -20.66 11.02
C HIS A 170 -1.18 -19.17 10.70
N VAL A 171 -0.33 -18.74 9.75
CA VAL A 171 -0.22 -17.33 9.37
C VAL A 171 -1.50 -16.83 8.69
N GLU A 172 -2.13 -17.61 7.79
CA GLU A 172 -3.38 -17.19 7.12
C GLU A 172 -4.52 -17.03 8.12
N LYS A 173 -4.64 -17.92 9.13
CA LYS A 173 -5.69 -17.85 10.14
C LYS A 173 -5.71 -16.51 10.85
N ASP A 174 -4.54 -15.99 11.23
CA ASP A 174 -4.42 -14.72 11.96
C ASP A 174 -4.47 -13.51 11.02
N THR A 175 -3.88 -13.62 9.83
CA THR A 175 -3.76 -12.50 8.87
C THR A 175 -5.00 -12.28 8.01
N ARG A 176 -5.90 -13.27 7.89
CA ARG A 176 -7.18 -13.13 7.16
C ARG A 176 -8.04 -12.02 7.74
N ALA A 177 -8.01 -11.81 9.05
CA ALA A 177 -8.70 -10.71 9.70
C ALA A 177 -8.23 -9.33 9.21
N TRP A 178 -7.05 -9.23 8.60
CA TRP A 178 -6.49 -7.98 8.06
C TRP A 178 -6.69 -7.84 6.55
N GLY A 179 -7.45 -8.74 5.91
CA GLY A 179 -7.66 -8.69 4.47
C GLY A 179 -6.44 -9.14 3.65
N LEU A 180 -5.57 -9.95 4.25
CA LEU A 180 -4.42 -10.55 3.58
C LEU A 180 -4.73 -11.99 3.17
N HIS A 181 -4.05 -12.45 2.14
CA HIS A 181 -4.08 -13.83 1.68
C HIS A 181 -2.65 -14.32 1.48
N VAL A 182 -2.32 -15.42 2.13
CA VAL A 182 -1.01 -16.07 2.14
C VAL A 182 -1.08 -17.29 1.24
#